data_AF-A0AAN6WGT3-F1
#
_entry.id   AF-A0AAN6WGT3-F1
#
_cell.length_a   1.000
_cell.length_b   1.000
_cell.length_c   1.000
_cell.angle_alpha   90.00
_cell.angle_beta   90.00
_cell.angle_gamma   90.00
#
_symmetry.space_group_name_H-M   'P 1'
#
loop_
_entity.id
_entity.type
_entity.pdbx_description
1 polymer ?
#
loop_
_entity_poly.entity_id
_entity_poly.type
_entity_poly.pdbx_seq_one_letter_code
_entity_poly.pdbx_strand_id
1 'polypeptide(L)' 'MPRPVGSTGRRQLTVDERQRVRTLYFDGRLSQPKIQETTGYTKDQIRNAIRAPSAQIAPRSGRPR' A
#
# COMPACT_ATOMS: atom_id res chain seq x y z
N MET A 1 5.08 26.04 19.95
CA MET A 1 4.02 26.00 18.93
C MET A 1 3.32 24.63 18.99
N PRO A 2 2.10 24.53 19.52
CA PRO A 2 1.34 23.27 19.51
C PRO A 2 0.85 22.98 18.07
N ARG A 3 0.93 21.72 17.66
CA ARG A 3 0.49 21.27 16.32
C ARG A 3 -1.05 21.36 16.23
N PRO A 4 -1.62 21.82 15.10
CA PRO A 4 -3.07 21.95 14.97
C PRO A 4 -3.75 20.58 15.10
N VAL A 5 -4.71 20.51 16.03
CA VAL A 5 -5.57 19.35 16.29
C VAL A 5 -6.62 19.23 15.18
N GLY A 6 -6.17 18.78 14.02
CA GLY A 6 -7.00 18.64 12.82
C GLY A 6 -6.29 18.01 11.64
N SER A 7 -5.08 17.48 11.83
CA SER A 7 -4.47 16.61 10.82
C SER A 7 -5.23 15.30 10.83
N THR A 8 -6.33 15.25 10.09
CA THR A 8 -7.07 14.03 9.73
C THR A 8 -6.03 13.01 9.26
N GLY A 9 -5.67 12.09 10.16
CA GLY A 9 -4.58 11.15 9.91
C GLY A 9 -4.89 10.43 8.62
N ARG A 10 -4.02 10.56 7.61
CA ARG A 10 -4.20 9.93 6.31
C ARG A 10 -4.38 8.43 6.58
N ARG A 11 -5.59 7.91 6.34
CA ARG A 11 -5.93 6.51 6.62
C ARG A 11 -4.89 5.63 5.96
N GLN A 12 -4.20 4.83 6.77
CA GLN A 12 -3.24 3.87 6.25
C GLN A 12 -4.01 2.78 5.52
N LEU A 13 -3.48 2.36 4.38
CA LEU A 13 -4.04 1.21 3.66
C LEU A 13 -3.87 -0.04 4.51
N THR A 14 -4.93 -0.82 4.61
CA THR A 14 -4.91 -2.16 5.20
C THR A 14 -3.99 -3.11 4.42
N VAL A 15 -3.75 -4.31 4.94
CA VAL A 15 -2.92 -5.30 4.23
C VAL A 15 -3.59 -5.72 2.92
N ASP A 16 -4.90 -5.95 2.92
CA ASP A 16 -5.66 -6.37 1.74
C ASP A 16 -5.70 -5.29 0.66
N GLU A 17 -5.92 -4.02 1.06
CA GLU A 17 -5.89 -2.89 0.13
C GLU A 17 -4.50 -2.72 -0.50
N ARG A 18 -3.42 -2.96 0.25
CA ARG A 18 -2.06 -2.94 -0.28
C ARG A 18 -1.80 -4.08 -1.26
N GLN A 19 -2.30 -5.28 -0.97
CA GLN A 19 -2.21 -6.41 -1.91
C GLN A 19 -2.96 -6.09 -3.21
N ARG A 20 -4.18 -5.55 -3.12
CA ARG A 20 -4.96 -5.14 -4.30
C ARG A 20 -4.20 -4.15 -5.19
N VAL A 21 -3.59 -3.12 -4.59
CA VAL A 21 -2.78 -2.14 -5.33
C VAL A 21 -1.58 -2.80 -6.02
N ARG A 22 -0.93 -3.77 -5.36
CA ARG A 22 0.20 -4.51 -5.94
C ARG A 22 -0.23 -5.42 -7.08
N THR A 23 -1.32 -6.17 -6.93
CA THR A 23 -1.88 -7.00 -8.00
C THR A 23 -2.20 -6.14 -9.22
N LEU A 24 -2.83 -4.98 -9.04
CA LEU A 24 -3.08 -4.05 -10.14
C LEU A 24 -1.79 -3.55 -10.81
N TYR A 25 -0.73 -3.33 -10.04
CA TYR A 25 0.55 -2.84 -10.56
C TYR A 25 1.41 -3.92 -11.25
N PHE A 26 1.61 -5.07 -10.60
CA PHE A 26 2.49 -6.14 -11.08
C PHE A 26 1.78 -7.07 -12.07
N ASP A 27 0.59 -7.57 -11.71
CA ASP A 27 -0.15 -8.52 -12.55
C ASP A 27 -0.95 -7.79 -13.62
N GLY A 28 -1.62 -6.70 -13.24
CA GLY A 28 -2.40 -5.86 -14.14
C GLY A 28 -1.56 -4.93 -15.04
N ARG A 29 -0.24 -4.83 -14.77
CA ARG A 29 0.70 -3.90 -15.44
C ARG A 29 0.16 -2.46 -15.56
N LEU A 30 -0.68 -2.04 -14.62
CA LEU A 30 -1.27 -0.71 -14.62
C LEU A 30 -0.27 0.33 -14.12
N SER A 31 -0.30 1.51 -14.74
CA SER A 31 0.48 2.65 -14.27
C SER A 31 -0.11 3.22 -12.97
N GLN A 32 0.72 3.85 -12.13
CA GLN A 32 0.26 4.46 -10.88
C GLN A 32 -0.92 5.45 -11.06
N PRO A 33 -0.96 6.30 -12.11
CA PRO A 33 -2.11 7.15 -12.38
C PRO A 33 -3.38 6.35 -12.63
N LYS A 34 -3.30 5.22 -13.35
CA LYS A 34 -4.46 4.38 -13.63
C LYS A 34 -4.96 3.66 -12.38
N ILE A 35 -4.06 3.24 -11.51
CA ILE A 35 -4.40 2.65 -10.22
C ILE A 35 -5.08 3.70 -9.33
N GLN A 36 -4.62 4.95 -9.36
CA GLN A 36 -5.25 6.05 -8.65
C GLN A 36 -6.68 6.30 -9.13
N GLU A 37 -6.92 6.34 -10.44
CA GLU A 37 -8.27 6.45 -11.01
C GLU A 37 -9.17 5.28 -10.60
N THR A 38 -8.63 4.06 -10.59
CA THR A 38 -9.40 2.84 -10.33
C THR A 38 -9.75 2.66 -8.84
N THR A 39 -8.85 3.07 -7.94
CA THR A 39 -8.97 2.80 -6.50
C THR A 39 -9.33 4.01 -5.66
N GLY A 40 -9.16 5.23 -6.20
CA GLY A 40 -9.30 6.48 -5.45
C GLY A 40 -8.19 6.72 -4.42
N TYR A 41 -7.17 5.87 -4.36
CA TYR A 41 -6.05 6.05 -3.45
C TYR A 41 -5.10 7.14 -3.92
N THR A 42 -4.47 7.79 -2.95
CA THR A 42 -3.50 8.84 -3.25
C THR A 42 -2.20 8.26 -3.80
N LYS A 43 -1.48 9.06 -4.60
CA LYS A 43 -0.18 8.70 -5.17
C LYS A 43 0.81 8.17 -4.13
N ASP A 44 0.87 8.78 -2.94
CA ASP A 44 1.78 8.34 -1.88
C ASP A 44 1.35 7.02 -1.25
N GLN A 45 0.05 6.79 -1.07
CA GLN A 45 -0.48 5.51 -0.59
C GLN A 45 -0.15 4.39 -1.58
N ILE A 46 -0.31 4.64 -2.89
CA ILE A 46 0.04 3.68 -3.94
C ILE A 46 1.54 3.40 -3.94
N ARG A 47 2.37 4.45 -3.91
CA ARG A 47 3.84 4.32 -3.84
C ARG A 47 4.26 3.49 -2.62
N ASN A 48 3.68 3.78 -1.46
CA ASN A 48 3.99 3.08 -0.22
C ASN A 48 3.48 1.63 -0.24
N ALA A 49 2.33 1.34 -0.85
CA ALA A 49 1.81 -0.02 -1.03
C ALA A 49 2.72 -0.86 -1.94
N ILE A 50 3.23 -0.28 -3.03
CA ILE A 50 4.18 -0.93 -3.96
C ILE A 50 5.53 -1.18 -3.26
N ARG A 51 5.96 -0.31 -2.34
CA ARG A 51 7.23 -0.47 -1.60
C ARG A 51 7.12 -1.32 -0.33
N ALA A 52 5.93 -1.46 0.24
CA ALA A 52 5.75 -2.11 1.54
C ALA A 52 6.16 -3.61 1.49
N PRO A 53 7.06 -4.06 2.38
CA PRO A 53 7.51 -5.45 2.44
C PRO A 53 6.44 -6.38 3.02
N SER A 54 5.47 -5.86 3.78
CA SER A 54 4.38 -6.63 4.38
C SER A 54 3.37 -7.21 3.37
N ALA A 55 3.57 -6.97 2.07
CA ALA A 55 2.80 -7.58 1.00
C ALA A 55 3.65 -8.53 0.12
N GLN A 56 4.96 -8.66 0.41
CA GLN A 56 5.67 -9.88 0.04
C GLN A 56 5.26 -10.93 1.07
N ILE A 57 4.76 -12.06 0.60
CA ILE A 57 4.67 -13.28 1.42
C ILE A 57 6.11 -13.53 1.87
N ALA A 58 6.44 -13.15 3.12
CA ALA A 58 7.75 -13.45 3.66
C ALA A 58 7.92 -14.97 3.58
N PRO A 59 9.04 -15.49 3.04
CA PRO A 59 9.31 -16.92 3.16
C PRO A 59 9.26 -17.24 4.65
N ARG A 60 8.36 -18.17 5.02
CA ARG A 60 8.19 -18.62 6.40
C ARG A 60 9.58 -18.95 6.92
N SER A 61 10.06 -18.22 7.92
CA SER A 61 11.36 -18.49 8.50
C SER A 61 11.31 -19.92 9.02
N GLY A 62 12.07 -20.79 8.36
CA GLY A 62 12.28 -22.17 8.79
C GLY A 62 13.05 -22.13 10.10
N ARG A 63 12.35 -21.92 11.21
CA ARG A 63 12.86 -22.28 12.53
C ARG A 63 12.65 -23.78 12.66
N PRO A 64 13.67 -24.64 12.45
CA PRO A 64 13.56 -26.02 12.91
C PRO A 64 13.34 -26.00 14.43
N ARG A 65 12.42 -26.84 14.92
CA ARG A 65 12.20 -27.07 16.35
C ARG A 65 13.39 -27.78 16.96
#